data_AF-A0A7W0Q116-F1
#
_entry.id   AF-A0A7W0Q116-F1
#
_cell.length_a   1.000
_cell.length_b   1.000
_cell.length_c   1.000
_cell.angle_alpha   90.00
_cell.angle_beta   90.00
_cell.angle_gamma   90.00
#
_symmetry.space_group_name_H-M   'P 1'
#
loop_
_entity.id
_entity.type
_entity.pdbx_description
1 polymer ?
#
loop_
_entity_poly.entity_id
_entity_poly.type
_entity_poly.pdbx_seq_one_letter_code
_entity_poly.pdbx_strand_id
1 'polypeptide(L)'
;MESLLAFGAALLAFRLAGSLARRWRSTGAPELAAWSASLLAYALASAALAWGAAAGWNETSFRVYYTGGGLLTAPLLGVGSLLLVGRRWAAPVGLLYTGLAIGIGFTSPLTSSVSGTTIPEAQQHLDLFPERILAIAANSLGTLAVVVVALSTIRKRPVGNTLILAGVTAAAAGSAVAGLGVAQTAVFIVLGVVLLYFGFTTQGKNFVSFRPTRKHPG
;
A
#
# COMPACT_ATOMS: atom_id res chain seq x y z
N MET A 1 -16.52 -10.47 -16.18
CA MET A 1 -15.75 -11.37 -15.27
C MET A 1 -14.62 -10.62 -14.58
N GLU A 2 -13.77 -9.91 -15.32
CA GLU A 2 -12.61 -9.20 -14.75
C GLU A 2 -12.97 -8.13 -13.71
N SER A 3 -14.02 -7.34 -13.97
CA SER A 3 -14.53 -6.33 -13.03
C SER A 3 -14.99 -6.93 -11.71
N LEU A 4 -15.59 -8.12 -11.72
CA LEU A 4 -16.02 -8.82 -10.50
C LEU A 4 -14.83 -9.31 -9.67
N LEU A 5 -13.76 -9.78 -10.31
CA LEU A 5 -12.52 -10.18 -9.62
C LEU A 5 -11.86 -8.97 -8.96
N ALA A 6 -11.72 -7.86 -9.70
CA ALA A 6 -11.18 -6.61 -9.19
C ALA A 6 -12.01 -6.04 -8.03
N PHE A 7 -13.34 -6.08 -8.15
CA PHE A 7 -14.25 -5.63 -7.12
C PHE A 7 -14.18 -6.51 -5.86
N GLY A 8 -14.13 -7.84 -6.03
CA GLY A 8 -13.91 -8.78 -4.93
C GLY A 8 -12.59 -8.53 -4.20
N ALA A 9 -11.51 -8.27 -4.94
CA ALA A 9 -10.22 -7.89 -4.38
C ALA A 9 -10.31 -6.59 -3.57
N ALA A 10 -11.01 -5.58 -4.09
CA ALA A 10 -11.24 -4.31 -3.40
C ALA A 10 -12.01 -4.49 -2.08
N LEU A 11 -13.11 -5.26 -2.09
CA LEU A 11 -13.91 -5.53 -0.89
C LEU A 11 -13.11 -6.31 0.16
N LEU A 12 -12.32 -7.30 -0.28
CA LEU A 12 -11.45 -8.06 0.61
C LEU A 12 -10.41 -7.13 1.26
N ALA A 13 -9.70 -6.34 0.45
CA ALA A 13 -8.71 -5.39 0.94
C ALA A 13 -9.32 -4.37 1.92
N PHE A 14 -10.49 -3.84 1.60
CA PHE A 14 -11.23 -2.92 2.47
C PHE A 14 -11.61 -3.57 3.81
N ARG A 15 -12.13 -4.80 3.78
CA ARG A 15 -12.47 -5.56 4.99
C ARG A 15 -11.25 -5.78 5.88
N LEU A 16 -10.11 -6.15 5.29
CA LEU A 16 -8.86 -6.38 6.02
C LEU A 16 -8.27 -5.08 6.57
N ALA A 17 -8.33 -3.98 5.82
CA ALA A 17 -7.99 -2.64 6.29
C ALA A 17 -8.81 -2.25 7.53
N GLY A 18 -10.13 -2.46 7.48
CA GLY A 18 -11.03 -2.21 8.62
C GLY A 18 -10.75 -3.11 9.84
N SER A 19 -10.32 -4.35 9.62
CA SER A 19 -9.87 -5.23 10.70
C SER A 19 -8.61 -4.70 11.40
N LEU A 20 -7.62 -4.22 10.63
CA LEU A 20 -6.44 -3.57 11.20
C LEU A 20 -6.79 -2.27 11.92
N ALA A 21 -7.70 -1.45 11.37
CA ALA A 21 -8.17 -0.24 12.02
C ALA A 21 -8.81 -0.52 13.39
N ARG A 22 -9.64 -1.58 13.50
CA ARG A 22 -10.22 -2.01 14.79
C ARG A 22 -9.14 -2.41 15.79
N ARG A 23 -8.13 -3.17 15.35
CA ARG A 23 -7.00 -3.56 16.22
C ARG A 23 -6.14 -2.36 16.63
N TRP A 24 -5.93 -1.40 15.73
CA TRP A 24 -5.26 -0.15 16.06
C TRP A 24 -6.02 0.60 17.16
N ARG A 25 -7.34 0.76 17.02
CA ARG A 25 -8.16 1.43 18.05
C ARG A 25 -8.10 0.75 19.41
N SER A 26 -8.00 -0.58 19.46
CA SER A 26 -7.92 -1.32 20.73
C SER A 26 -6.52 -1.37 21.36
N THR A 27 -5.46 -1.26 20.56
CA THR A 27 -4.06 -1.42 21.03
C THR A 27 -3.28 -0.11 21.09
N GLY A 28 -3.72 0.92 20.36
CA GLY A 28 -2.98 2.18 20.16
C GLY A 28 -1.68 2.02 19.36
N ALA A 29 -1.45 0.86 18.73
CA ALA A 29 -0.22 0.55 18.00
C ALA A 29 -0.14 1.32 16.67
N PRO A 30 0.74 2.33 16.51
CA PRO A 30 0.71 3.25 15.38
C PRO A 30 1.05 2.57 14.04
N GLU A 31 1.83 1.49 14.04
CA GLU A 31 2.11 0.69 12.84
C GLU A 31 0.85 0.09 12.22
N LEU A 32 -0.13 -0.29 13.05
CA LEU A 32 -1.41 -0.84 12.58
C LEU A 32 -2.25 0.23 11.86
N ALA A 33 -2.15 1.49 12.28
CA ALA A 33 -2.81 2.59 11.60
C ALA A 33 -2.22 2.82 10.19
N ALA A 34 -0.89 2.84 10.08
CA ALA A 34 -0.21 3.01 8.80
C ALA A 34 -0.46 1.83 7.85
N TRP A 35 -0.39 0.59 8.34
CA TRP A 35 -0.72 -0.58 7.52
C TRP A 35 -2.21 -0.65 7.14
N SER A 36 -3.11 -0.22 8.03
CA SER A 36 -4.53 -0.08 7.70
C SER A 36 -4.75 0.94 6.58
N ALA A 37 -4.11 2.11 6.67
CA ALA A 37 -4.17 3.14 5.63
C ALA A 37 -3.59 2.65 4.29
N SER A 38 -2.49 1.87 4.33
CA SER A 38 -1.93 1.25 3.14
C SER A 38 -2.89 0.26 2.47
N LEU A 39 -3.51 -0.65 3.24
CA LEU A 39 -4.50 -1.60 2.70
C LEU A 39 -5.75 -0.88 2.19
N LEU A 40 -6.14 0.24 2.80
CA LEU A 40 -7.22 1.07 2.31
C LEU A 40 -6.86 1.72 0.96
N ALA A 41 -5.66 2.29 0.82
CA ALA A 41 -5.18 2.82 -0.45
C ALA A 41 -5.16 1.74 -1.55
N TYR A 42 -4.74 0.52 -1.19
CA TYR A 42 -4.75 -0.60 -2.12
C TYR A 42 -6.17 -1.03 -2.50
N ALA A 43 -7.12 -1.01 -1.55
CA ALA A 43 -8.52 -1.26 -1.81
C ALA A 43 -9.14 -0.23 -2.76
N LEU A 44 -8.82 1.05 -2.58
CA LEU A 44 -9.27 2.13 -3.47
C LEU A 44 -8.71 1.98 -4.89
N ALA A 45 -7.42 1.64 -5.01
CA ALA A 45 -6.82 1.35 -6.31
C ALA A 45 -7.49 0.14 -6.99
N SER A 46 -7.80 -0.90 -6.23
CA SER A 46 -8.52 -2.08 -6.73
C SER A 46 -9.95 -1.76 -7.14
N ALA A 47 -10.63 -0.87 -6.40
CA ALA A 47 -11.96 -0.39 -6.76
C ALA A 47 -11.94 0.45 -8.05
N ALA A 48 -10.91 1.28 -8.23
CA ALA A 48 -10.71 2.02 -9.47
C ALA A 48 -10.40 1.09 -10.65
N LEU A 49 -9.62 0.02 -10.43
CA LEU A 49 -9.39 -1.04 -11.42
C LEU A 49 -10.72 -1.70 -11.82
N ALA A 50 -11.58 -2.02 -10.85
CA ALA A 50 -12.90 -2.58 -11.09
C ALA A 50 -13.82 -1.63 -11.85
N TRP A 51 -13.77 -0.34 -11.52
CA TRP A 51 -14.47 0.72 -12.25
C TRP A 51 -13.99 0.74 -13.70
N GLY A 52 -12.70 0.92 -13.95
CA GLY A 52 -12.13 0.99 -15.29
C GLY A 52 -12.49 -0.23 -16.15
N ALA A 53 -12.49 -1.42 -15.54
CA ALA A 53 -12.89 -2.66 -16.21
C ALA A 53 -14.40 -2.76 -16.50
N ALA A 54 -15.25 -2.13 -15.68
CA ALA A 54 -16.71 -2.23 -15.80
C ALA A 54 -17.31 -1.16 -16.71
N ALA A 55 -16.81 0.08 -16.62
CA ALA A 55 -17.40 1.24 -17.28
C ALA A 55 -16.42 2.01 -18.18
N GLY A 56 -15.20 1.50 -18.36
CA GLY A 56 -14.11 2.21 -19.02
C GLY A 56 -13.38 3.16 -18.08
N TRP A 57 -12.14 3.48 -18.44
CA TRP A 57 -11.29 4.42 -17.74
C TRP A 57 -11.63 5.85 -18.07
N ASN A 58 -11.49 6.69 -17.06
CA ASN A 58 -11.62 8.14 -17.13
C ASN A 58 -10.63 8.77 -16.15
N GLU A 59 -10.55 10.10 -16.16
CA GLU A 59 -9.65 10.83 -15.29
C GLU A 59 -9.82 10.47 -13.80
N THR A 60 -11.05 10.43 -13.30
CA THR A 60 -11.32 10.15 -11.87
C THR A 60 -10.82 8.77 -11.45
N SER A 61 -11.18 7.72 -12.21
CA SER A 61 -10.75 6.35 -11.94
C SER A 61 -9.23 6.21 -12.03
N PHE A 62 -8.59 6.84 -13.03
CA PHE A 62 -7.14 6.87 -13.13
C PHE A 62 -6.46 7.56 -11.95
N ARG A 63 -6.97 8.72 -11.51
CA ARG A 63 -6.41 9.44 -10.35
C ARG A 63 -6.52 8.64 -9.06
N VAL A 64 -7.67 7.99 -8.82
CA VAL A 64 -7.84 7.10 -7.65
C VAL A 64 -6.87 5.91 -7.73
N TYR A 65 -6.75 5.28 -8.91
CA TYR A 65 -5.83 4.17 -9.14
C TYR A 65 -4.37 4.56 -8.90
N TYR A 66 -3.93 5.65 -9.54
CA TYR A 66 -2.57 6.17 -9.46
C TYR A 66 -2.21 6.64 -8.04
N THR A 67 -3.11 7.38 -7.39
CA THR A 67 -2.87 7.86 -6.01
C THR A 67 -2.83 6.70 -5.03
N GLY A 68 -3.80 5.78 -5.10
CA GLY A 68 -3.88 4.65 -4.20
C GLY A 68 -2.69 3.71 -4.37
N GLY A 69 -2.54 3.13 -5.55
CA GLY A 69 -1.53 2.10 -5.82
C GLY A 69 -0.15 2.67 -6.10
N GLY A 70 -0.08 3.72 -6.90
CA GLY A 70 1.17 4.33 -7.36
C GLY A 70 1.81 5.31 -6.38
N LEU A 71 1.07 5.92 -5.45
CA LEU A 71 1.65 6.88 -4.51
C LEU A 71 1.51 6.45 -3.05
N LEU A 72 0.44 5.78 -2.63
CA LEU A 72 0.18 5.61 -1.20
C LEU A 72 0.52 4.22 -0.66
N THR A 73 0.22 3.14 -1.39
CA THR A 73 0.31 1.78 -0.84
C THR A 73 1.69 1.44 -0.29
N ALA A 74 2.74 1.42 -1.11
CA ALA A 74 4.08 1.01 -0.67
C ALA A 74 4.71 1.98 0.36
N PRO A 75 4.62 3.32 0.21
CA PRO A 75 5.12 4.25 1.23
C PRO A 75 4.48 4.04 2.60
N LEU A 76 3.15 3.85 2.66
CA LEU A 76 2.45 3.61 3.92
C LEU A 76 2.81 2.24 4.54
N LEU A 77 3.10 1.23 3.71
CA LEU A 77 3.69 -0.03 4.19
C LEU A 77 5.06 0.20 4.84
N GLY A 78 5.91 1.00 4.21
CA GLY A 78 7.22 1.39 4.73
C GLY A 78 7.10 2.15 6.04
N VAL A 79 6.20 3.13 6.13
CA VAL A 79 5.90 3.88 7.36
C VAL A 79 5.50 2.94 8.49
N GLY A 80 4.56 2.02 8.25
CA GLY A 80 4.15 1.04 9.26
C GLY A 80 5.32 0.13 9.70
N SER A 81 6.19 -0.27 8.77
CA SER A 81 7.38 -1.07 9.07
C SER A 81 8.40 -0.30 9.93
N LEU A 82 8.63 0.98 9.66
CA LEU A 82 9.49 1.83 10.49
C LEU A 82 8.91 2.07 11.88
N LEU A 83 7.58 2.27 11.97
CA LEU A 83 6.88 2.41 13.25
C LEU A 83 6.94 1.13 14.08
N LEU A 84 6.84 -0.03 13.44
CA LEU A 84 6.97 -1.35 14.08
C LEU A 84 8.32 -1.47 14.82
N VAL A 85 9.42 -0.99 14.24
CA VAL A 85 10.75 -1.01 14.89
C VAL A 85 11.01 0.21 15.78
N GLY A 86 9.96 0.96 16.14
CA GLY A 86 10.01 2.06 17.10
C GLY A 86 10.48 3.40 16.51
N ARG A 87 10.58 3.54 15.19
CA ARG A 87 11.04 4.79 14.56
C ARG A 87 9.91 5.82 14.42
N ARG A 88 9.62 6.50 15.53
CA ARG A 88 8.45 7.40 15.69
C ARG A 88 8.39 8.57 14.71
N TRP A 89 9.52 9.05 14.16
CA TRP A 89 9.50 10.12 13.16
C TRP A 89 8.78 9.72 11.86
N ALA A 90 8.66 8.42 11.59
CA ALA A 90 7.98 7.94 10.40
C ALA A 90 6.49 8.34 10.37
N ALA A 91 5.86 8.56 11.53
CA ALA A 91 4.46 8.99 11.61
C ALA A 91 4.23 10.39 11.00
N PRO A 92 4.86 11.48 11.50
CA PRO A 92 4.66 12.81 10.91
C PRO A 92 5.15 12.89 9.45
N VAL A 93 6.24 12.22 9.09
CA VAL A 93 6.70 12.18 7.69
C VAL A 93 5.70 11.45 6.79
N GLY A 94 5.17 10.31 7.24
CA GLY A 94 4.15 9.56 6.51
C GLY A 94 2.86 10.36 6.33
N LEU A 95 2.42 11.11 7.34
CA LEU A 95 1.25 11.99 7.25
C LEU A 95 1.47 13.13 6.26
N LEU A 96 2.60 13.83 6.35
CA LEU A 96 2.95 14.90 5.42
C LEU A 96 3.02 14.38 3.98
N TYR A 97 3.71 13.26 3.77
CA TYR A 97 3.80 12.60 2.48
C TYR A 97 2.41 12.20 1.94
N THR A 98 1.54 11.67 2.79
CA THR A 98 0.17 11.27 2.38
C THR A 98 -0.61 12.47 1.86
N GLY A 99 -0.55 13.61 2.56
CA GLY A 99 -1.19 14.85 2.11
C GLY A 99 -0.63 15.33 0.76
N LEU A 100 0.70 15.34 0.62
CA LEU A 100 1.37 15.71 -0.63
C LEU A 100 0.98 14.77 -1.80
N ALA A 101 1.00 13.46 -1.56
CA ALA A 101 0.66 12.45 -2.55
C ALA A 101 -0.80 12.57 -3.03
N ILE A 102 -1.74 12.81 -2.10
CA ILE A 102 -3.15 13.05 -2.45
C ILE A 102 -3.27 14.34 -3.27
N GLY A 103 -2.61 15.42 -2.84
CA GLY A 103 -2.59 16.68 -3.60
C GLY A 103 -2.13 16.45 -5.03
N ILE A 104 -0.90 15.96 -5.21
CA ILE A 104 -0.31 15.70 -6.53
C ILE A 104 -1.18 14.76 -7.37
N GLY A 105 -1.63 13.63 -6.79
CA GLY A 105 -2.42 12.64 -7.53
C GLY A 105 -3.75 13.18 -8.07
N PHE A 106 -4.38 14.12 -7.37
CA PHE A 106 -5.67 14.69 -7.78
C PHE A 106 -5.58 16.03 -8.51
N THR A 107 -4.52 16.81 -8.32
CA THR A 107 -4.43 18.17 -8.88
C THR A 107 -3.43 18.32 -10.01
N SER A 108 -2.50 17.37 -10.17
CA SER A 108 -1.53 17.44 -11.27
C SER A 108 -2.25 17.40 -12.63
N PRO A 109 -1.88 18.27 -13.60
CA PRO A 109 -2.48 18.27 -14.92
C PRO A 109 -2.15 16.98 -15.69
N LEU A 110 -3.14 16.43 -16.38
CA LEU A 110 -2.91 15.32 -17.30
C LEU A 110 -2.38 15.86 -18.64
N THR A 111 -1.37 15.20 -19.20
CA THR A 111 -0.81 15.54 -20.51
C THR A 111 -1.67 15.05 -21.67
N SER A 112 -2.50 14.04 -21.42
CA SER A 112 -3.47 13.50 -22.38
C SER A 112 -4.70 12.96 -21.67
N SER A 113 -5.84 12.92 -22.38
CA SER A 113 -7.09 12.40 -21.83
C SER A 113 -7.01 10.90 -21.56
N VAL A 114 -7.52 10.46 -20.41
CA VAL A 114 -7.66 9.04 -20.07
C VAL A 114 -8.98 8.51 -20.65
N SER A 115 -8.91 7.43 -21.41
CA SER A 115 -10.06 6.71 -21.95
C SER A 115 -9.71 5.25 -22.26
N GLY A 116 -10.72 4.44 -22.62
CA GLY A 116 -10.53 3.04 -23.03
C GLY A 116 -10.82 2.04 -21.92
N THR A 117 -10.55 0.76 -22.19
CA THR A 117 -10.88 -0.37 -21.29
C THR A 117 -9.64 -1.05 -20.68
N THR A 118 -8.45 -0.77 -21.21
CA THR A 118 -7.18 -1.27 -20.70
C THR A 118 -6.66 -0.37 -19.58
N ILE A 119 -5.87 -0.94 -18.67
CA ILE A 119 -5.25 -0.20 -17.57
C ILE A 119 -4.36 0.92 -18.16
N PRO A 120 -4.63 2.21 -17.87
CA PRO A 120 -3.89 3.32 -18.47
C PRO A 120 -2.45 3.35 -17.98
N GLU A 121 -1.52 3.57 -18.91
CA GLU A 121 -0.12 3.73 -18.56
C GLU A 121 0.13 5.14 -18.03
N ALA A 122 0.68 5.26 -16.82
CA ALA A 122 0.97 6.56 -16.22
C ALA A 122 1.87 7.46 -17.10
N GLN A 123 2.79 6.87 -17.87
CA GLN A 123 3.69 7.60 -18.76
C GLN A 123 3.01 8.29 -19.95
N GLN A 124 1.80 7.87 -20.32
CA GLN A 124 1.04 8.46 -21.41
C GLN A 124 0.23 9.68 -20.94
N HIS A 125 -0.06 9.78 -19.64
CA HIS A 125 -0.99 10.76 -19.08
C HIS A 125 -0.34 11.73 -18.07
N LEU A 126 0.85 11.42 -17.57
CA LEU A 126 1.55 12.21 -16.57
C LEU A 126 2.97 12.53 -17.02
N ASP A 127 3.39 13.76 -16.70
CA ASP A 127 4.77 14.16 -16.85
C ASP A 127 5.70 13.34 -15.94
N LEU A 128 6.98 13.32 -16.31
CA LEU A 128 7.98 12.61 -15.52
C LEU A 128 8.14 13.25 -14.14
N PHE A 129 8.27 14.58 -14.10
CA PHE A 129 8.44 15.35 -12.88
C PHE A 129 7.31 16.37 -12.72
N PRO A 130 6.70 16.46 -11.52
CA PRO A 130 7.04 15.75 -10.27
C PRO A 130 6.42 14.35 -10.10
N GLU A 131 5.43 13.97 -10.91
CA GLU A 131 4.46 12.91 -10.59
C GLU A 131 5.09 11.53 -10.56
N ARG A 132 5.72 11.14 -11.67
CA ARG A 132 6.27 9.80 -11.85
C ARG A 132 7.55 9.62 -11.03
N ILE A 133 8.38 10.65 -10.93
CA ILE A 133 9.56 10.64 -10.03
C ILE A 133 9.12 10.44 -8.58
N LEU A 134 8.07 11.12 -8.12
CA LEU A 134 7.56 10.93 -6.77
C LEU A 134 7.03 9.50 -6.56
N ALA A 135 6.27 8.95 -7.52
CA ALA A 135 5.80 7.57 -7.45
C ALA A 135 6.96 6.58 -7.41
N ILE A 136 7.95 6.71 -8.30
CA ILE A 136 9.12 5.83 -8.33
C ILE A 136 9.90 5.91 -7.02
N ALA A 137 10.23 7.12 -6.56
CA ALA A 137 11.00 7.32 -5.34
C ALA A 137 10.25 6.79 -4.11
N ALA A 138 8.97 7.11 -3.99
CA ALA A 138 8.19 6.72 -2.83
C ALA A 138 7.93 5.20 -2.80
N ASN A 139 7.58 4.57 -3.93
CA ASN A 139 7.44 3.11 -3.97
C ASN A 139 8.76 2.42 -3.63
N SER A 140 9.86 2.90 -4.18
CA SER A 140 11.18 2.32 -3.93
C SER A 140 11.58 2.43 -2.45
N LEU A 141 11.46 3.63 -1.86
CA LEU A 141 11.78 3.87 -0.45
C LEU A 141 10.84 3.13 0.50
N GLY A 142 9.53 3.12 0.21
CA GLY A 142 8.53 2.41 0.99
C GLY A 142 8.78 0.91 0.98
N THR A 143 9.00 0.33 -0.20
CA THR A 143 9.31 -1.09 -0.38
C THR A 143 10.63 -1.45 0.29
N LEU A 144 11.67 -0.64 0.12
CA LEU A 144 12.97 -0.85 0.76
C LEU A 144 12.83 -0.86 2.28
N ALA A 145 12.09 0.08 2.86
CA ALA A 145 11.84 0.12 4.30
C ALA A 145 11.15 -1.16 4.79
N VAL A 146 10.15 -1.67 4.07
CA VAL A 146 9.49 -2.95 4.40
C VAL A 146 10.48 -4.10 4.35
N VAL A 147 11.23 -4.23 3.25
CA VAL A 147 12.16 -5.35 3.03
C VAL A 147 13.28 -5.33 4.08
N VAL A 148 13.90 -4.17 4.32
CA VAL A 148 14.97 -4.02 5.30
C VAL A 148 14.48 -4.36 6.70
N VAL A 149 13.31 -3.87 7.11
CA VAL A 149 12.74 -4.17 8.44
C VAL A 149 12.36 -5.64 8.56
N ALA A 150 11.73 -6.22 7.53
CA ALA A 150 11.33 -7.62 7.53
C ALA A 150 12.55 -8.55 7.62
N LEU A 151 13.61 -8.28 6.86
CA LEU A 151 14.85 -9.05 6.90
C LEU A 151 15.60 -8.86 8.22
N SER A 152 15.72 -7.64 8.72
CA SER A 152 16.44 -7.36 9.97
C SER A 152 15.77 -7.98 11.20
N THR A 153 14.45 -8.17 11.14
CA THR A 153 13.66 -8.77 12.22
C THR A 153 13.24 -10.22 11.96
N ILE A 154 13.66 -10.85 10.85
CA ILE A 154 13.16 -12.16 10.40
C ILE A 154 13.39 -13.27 11.42
N ARG A 155 14.54 -13.28 12.11
CA ARG A 155 14.82 -14.28 13.16
C ARG A 155 13.84 -14.20 14.33
N LYS A 156 13.31 -13.00 14.62
CA LYS A 156 12.37 -12.76 15.72
C LYS A 156 10.92 -12.99 15.30
N ARG A 157 10.61 -12.79 14.02
CA ARG A 157 9.26 -12.91 13.45
C ARG A 157 9.29 -13.67 12.11
N PRO A 158 9.74 -14.93 12.09
CA PRO A 158 10.03 -15.63 10.83
C PRO A 158 8.79 -15.77 9.96
N VAL A 159 7.69 -16.26 10.52
CA VAL A 159 6.43 -16.44 9.78
C VAL A 159 5.87 -15.10 9.30
N GLY A 160 5.72 -14.13 10.21
CA GLY A 160 5.13 -12.83 9.88
C GLY A 160 5.93 -12.07 8.82
N ASN A 161 7.27 -12.07 8.93
CA ASN A 161 8.12 -11.36 7.98
C ASN A 161 8.22 -12.07 6.64
N THR A 162 8.24 -13.42 6.60
CA THR A 162 8.16 -14.17 5.34
C THR A 162 6.86 -13.87 4.61
N LEU A 163 5.73 -13.81 5.32
CA LEU A 163 4.44 -13.44 4.72
C LEU A 163 4.42 -11.99 4.20
N ILE A 164 5.02 -11.05 4.94
CA ILE A 164 5.16 -9.66 4.48
C ILE A 164 6.00 -9.60 3.20
N LEU A 165 7.17 -10.25 3.19
CA LEU A 165 8.05 -10.29 2.02
C LEU A 165 7.34 -10.93 0.82
N ALA A 166 6.66 -12.05 1.02
CA ALA A 166 5.88 -12.69 -0.02
C ALA A 166 4.75 -11.79 -0.54
N GLY A 167 4.06 -11.07 0.36
CA GLY A 167 3.01 -10.13 -0.01
C GLY A 167 3.51 -8.92 -0.83
N VAL A 168 4.66 -8.36 -0.45
CA VAL A 168 5.34 -7.31 -1.23
C VAL A 168 5.78 -7.84 -2.59
N THR A 169 6.36 -9.03 -2.66
CA THR A 169 6.74 -9.67 -3.93
C THR A 169 5.53 -9.91 -4.82
N ALA A 170 4.42 -10.38 -4.26
CA ALA A 170 3.17 -10.57 -5.00
C ALA A 170 2.63 -9.24 -5.55
N ALA A 171 2.67 -8.16 -4.75
CA ALA A 171 2.26 -6.83 -5.21
C ALA A 171 3.17 -6.32 -6.35
N ALA A 172 4.50 -6.47 -6.21
CA ALA A 172 5.45 -6.08 -7.24
C ALA A 172 5.26 -6.87 -8.55
N ALA A 173 5.03 -8.19 -8.45
CA ALA A 173 4.69 -9.02 -9.59
C ALA A 173 3.37 -8.57 -10.24
N GLY A 174 2.36 -8.22 -9.43
CA GLY A 174 1.10 -7.64 -9.89
C GLY A 174 1.27 -6.38 -10.71
N SER A 175 2.16 -5.47 -10.29
CA SER A 175 2.52 -4.28 -11.07
C SER A 175 3.20 -4.63 -12.40
N ALA A 176 4.09 -5.62 -12.42
CA ALA A 176 4.78 -6.06 -13.63
C ALA A 176 3.82 -6.69 -14.66
N VAL A 177 2.78 -7.40 -14.20
CA VAL A 177 1.77 -8.01 -15.06
C VAL A 177 0.57 -7.10 -15.34
N ALA A 178 0.56 -5.86 -14.85
CA ALA A 178 -0.57 -4.94 -15.06
C ALA A 178 -0.86 -4.72 -16.55
N GLY A 179 0.17 -4.69 -17.39
CA GLY A 179 0.02 -4.62 -18.85
C GLY A 179 -0.66 -5.84 -19.50
N LEU A 180 -0.80 -6.95 -18.77
CA LEU A 180 -1.46 -8.17 -19.26
C LEU A 180 -2.97 -8.20 -19.03
N GLY A 181 -3.50 -7.29 -18.19
CA GLY A 181 -4.94 -7.14 -17.98
C GLY A 181 -5.38 -7.08 -16.52
N VAL A 182 -6.68 -6.79 -16.35
CA VAL A 182 -7.33 -6.56 -15.06
C VAL A 182 -7.42 -7.86 -14.25
N ALA A 183 -7.74 -8.98 -14.88
CA ALA A 183 -7.93 -10.26 -14.19
C ALA A 183 -6.65 -10.74 -13.50
N GLN A 184 -5.52 -10.72 -14.20
CA GLN A 184 -4.22 -11.11 -13.68
C GLN A 184 -3.81 -10.20 -12.52
N THR A 185 -3.98 -8.88 -12.71
CA THR A 185 -3.72 -7.88 -11.67
C THR A 185 -4.54 -8.16 -10.40
N ALA A 186 -5.83 -8.47 -10.53
CA ALA A 186 -6.71 -8.75 -9.39
C ALA A 186 -6.26 -9.97 -8.57
N VAL A 187 -5.72 -11.01 -9.21
CA VAL A 187 -5.18 -12.19 -8.49
C VAL A 187 -3.99 -11.81 -7.62
N PHE A 188 -3.04 -11.05 -8.16
CA PHE A 188 -1.88 -10.59 -7.40
C PHE A 188 -2.25 -9.61 -6.29
N ILE A 189 -3.30 -8.80 -6.48
CA ILE A 189 -3.86 -7.96 -5.43
C ILE A 189 -4.38 -8.81 -4.27
N VAL A 190 -5.25 -9.78 -4.55
CA VAL A 190 -5.80 -10.68 -3.51
C VAL A 190 -4.67 -11.37 -2.76
N LEU A 191 -3.72 -11.97 -3.48
CA LEU A 191 -2.58 -12.65 -2.90
C LEU A 191 -1.75 -11.72 -2.02
N GLY A 192 -1.40 -10.54 -2.55
CA GLY A 192 -0.61 -9.53 -1.83
C GLY A 192 -1.29 -9.08 -0.54
N VAL A 193 -2.57 -8.68 -0.62
CA VAL A 193 -3.31 -8.17 0.54
C VAL A 193 -3.50 -9.24 1.62
N VAL A 194 -3.81 -10.47 1.24
CA VAL A 194 -3.96 -11.60 2.17
C VAL A 194 -2.63 -11.87 2.89
N LEU A 195 -1.53 -12.01 2.14
CA LEU A 195 -0.20 -12.26 2.70
C LEU A 195 0.26 -11.12 3.63
N LEU A 196 0.10 -9.87 3.19
CA LEU A 196 0.43 -8.69 4.01
C LEU A 196 -0.38 -8.68 5.31
N TYR A 197 -1.70 -8.84 5.23
CA TYR A 197 -2.57 -8.85 6.42
C TYR A 197 -2.18 -9.96 7.41
N PHE A 198 -1.97 -11.19 6.93
CA PHE A 198 -1.54 -12.27 7.80
C PHE A 198 -0.14 -11.99 8.37
N GLY A 199 0.78 -11.44 7.60
CA GLY A 199 2.11 -11.04 8.07
C GLY A 199 2.09 -9.95 9.15
N PHE A 200 1.18 -8.98 9.06
CA PHE A 200 0.99 -7.96 10.10
C PHE A 200 0.39 -8.54 11.39
N THR A 201 -0.46 -9.55 11.27
CA THR A 201 -1.25 -10.09 12.38
C THR A 201 -0.63 -11.31 13.05
N THR A 202 0.28 -12.03 12.38
CA THR A 202 1.18 -13.01 12.99
C THR A 202 2.32 -12.29 13.71
N GLN A 203 1.99 -11.71 14.85
CA GLN A 203 2.96 -11.16 15.79
C GLN A 203 3.31 -12.26 16.80
N GLY A 204 4.58 -12.64 16.91
CA GLY A 204 5.02 -13.51 17.99
C GLY A 204 4.84 -12.80 19.34
N LYS A 205 4.46 -13.53 20.39
CA LYS A 205 4.16 -13.01 21.74
C LYS A 205 5.27 -12.13 22.35
N ASN A 206 6.48 -12.14 21.79
CA ASN A 206 7.69 -11.52 22.35
C ASN A 206 8.03 -10.12 21.82
N PHE A 207 7.31 -9.59 20.82
CA PHE A 207 7.72 -8.34 20.15
C PHE A 207 7.34 -7.05 20.91
N VAL A 208 6.41 -7.13 21.87
CA VAL A 208 5.95 -5.97 22.67
C VAL A 208 7.00 -5.49 23.70
N SER A 209 8.08 -6.24 23.90
CA SER A 209 9.13 -5.92 24.89
C SER A 209 10.09 -4.78 24.49
N PHE A 210 10.01 -4.25 23.26
CA PHE A 210 10.91 -3.18 22.79
C PHE A 210 10.33 -1.76 22.98
N ARG A 211 9.55 -1.52 24.05
CA ARG A 211 9.44 -0.15 24.57
C ARG A 211 10.67 0.10 25.43
N PRO A 212 11.57 1.04 25.07
CA PRO A 212 12.55 1.51 26.03
C PRO A 212 11.77 2.04 27.22
N THR A 213 11.96 1.44 28.39
CA THR A 213 11.53 2.03 29.64
C THR A 213 12.14 3.43 29.69
N ARG A 214 11.29 4.46 29.75
CA ARG A 214 11.76 5.81 30.05
C ARG A 214 12.44 5.72 31.41
N LYS A 215 13.77 5.78 31.44
CA LYS A 215 14.47 6.12 32.67
C LYS A 215 14.04 7.55 33.01
N HIS A 216 13.24 7.70 34.06
CA HIS A 216 13.05 9.00 34.68
C HIS A 216 14.41 9.44 35.22
N PRO A 217 14.90 10.64 34.88
CA PRO A 217 15.99 11.24 35.65
C PRO A 217 15.45 11.51 37.05
N GLY A 218 16.07 10.89 38.05
CA GLY A 218 15.93 11.25 39.45
C GLY A 218 16.75 12.49 39.78
#